data_AF-L0NCV4-F1
#
_entry.id   AF-L0NCV4-F1
#
_cell.length_a   1.000
_cell.length_b   1.000
_cell.length_c   1.000
_cell.angle_alpha   90.00
_cell.angle_beta   90.00
_cell.angle_gamma   90.00
#
_symmetry.space_group_name_H-M   'P 1'
#
loop_
_entity.id
_entity.type
_entity.pdbx_description
1 polymer ?
#
loop_
_entity_poly.entity_id
_entity_poly.type
_entity_poly.pdbx_seq_one_letter_code
_entity_poly.pdbx_strand_id
1 'polypeptide(L)'
;MRDNDGLLEDPDGSEVADLDAAVNEAKLGARSLMAEDIRLGRALRPISIEISETDGLVLQTVTFRNVLDELTADLYEHQVGRRR
;
A
#
# COMPACT_ATOMS: atom_id res chain seq x y z
N MET A 1 -2.54 -3.25 9.51
CA MET A 1 -3.32 -3.70 8.31
C MET A 1 -4.77 -3.93 8.69
N ARG A 2 -5.72 -3.47 7.88
CA ARG A 2 -7.16 -3.60 8.15
C ARG A 2 -7.87 -4.30 7.01
N ASP A 3 -8.73 -5.25 7.37
CA ASP A 3 -9.61 -5.95 6.45
C ASP A 3 -11.03 -6.03 7.03
N ASN A 4 -11.88 -6.91 6.46
CA ASN A 4 -13.27 -7.06 6.87
C ASN A 4 -13.42 -7.78 8.23
N ASP A 5 -12.38 -8.46 8.71
CA ASP A 5 -12.37 -9.25 9.93
C ASP A 5 -11.70 -8.49 11.10
N GLY A 6 -10.99 -7.39 10.84
CA GLY A 6 -10.52 -6.49 11.90
C GLY A 6 -9.29 -5.66 11.54
N LEU A 7 -8.72 -5.05 12.59
CA LEU A 7 -7.42 -4.39 12.54
C LEU A 7 -6.36 -5.36 13.08
N LEU A 8 -5.33 -5.61 12.28
CA LEU A 8 -4.17 -6.43 12.62
C LEU A 8 -2.93 -5.54 12.67
N GLU A 9 -2.23 -5.53 13.81
CA GLU A 9 -0.95 -4.84 13.92
C GLU A 9 0.08 -5.48 12.97
N ASP A 10 0.88 -4.63 12.32
CA ASP A 10 1.92 -5.11 11.42
C ASP A 10 3.18 -5.45 12.23
N PRO A 11 3.56 -6.74 12.34
CA PRO A 11 4.74 -7.14 13.11
C PRO A 11 6.06 -6.65 12.50
N ASP A 12 6.05 -6.33 11.20
CA ASP A 12 7.21 -5.79 10.48
C ASP A 12 7.17 -4.25 10.40
N GLY A 13 6.10 -3.62 10.92
CA GLY A 13 5.96 -2.17 10.95
C GLY A 13 7.01 -1.50 11.81
N SER A 14 7.53 -0.37 11.33
CA SER A 14 8.58 0.37 12.03
C SER A 14 8.19 1.83 12.29
N GLU A 15 8.74 2.41 13.37
CA GLU A 15 8.68 3.85 13.58
C GLU A 15 9.64 4.54 12.62
N VAL A 16 9.11 5.47 11.83
CA VAL A 16 9.85 6.22 10.82
C VAL A 16 9.88 7.71 11.15
N ALA A 17 10.83 8.43 10.53
CA ALA A 17 11.12 9.82 10.86
C ALA A 17 9.99 10.79 10.51
N ASP A 18 9.21 10.50 9.46
CA ASP A 18 8.12 11.36 8.99
C ASP A 18 7.01 10.57 8.28
N LEU A 19 5.88 11.24 8.05
CA LEU A 19 4.69 10.64 7.44
C LEU A 19 4.94 10.19 6.00
N ASP A 20 5.78 10.90 5.24
CA ASP A 20 6.07 10.54 3.85
C ASP A 20 6.86 9.23 3.79
N ALA A 21 7.81 9.03 4.69
CA ALA A 21 8.53 7.76 4.86
C ALA A 21 7.54 6.63 5.21
N ALA A 22 6.59 6.88 6.13
CA ALA A 22 5.59 5.90 6.53
C ALA A 22 4.69 5.49 5.36
N VAL A 23 4.28 6.47 4.54
CA VAL A 23 3.49 6.24 3.33
C VAL A 23 4.29 5.40 2.33
N ASN A 24 5.57 5.69 2.13
CA ASN A 24 6.40 4.93 1.19
C ASN A 24 6.60 3.48 1.62
N GLU A 25 6.82 3.24 2.93
CA GLU A 25 6.91 1.90 3.50
C GLU A 25 5.59 1.14 3.36
N ALA A 26 4.46 1.76 3.73
CA ALA A 26 3.14 1.17 3.58
C ALA A 26 2.83 0.83 2.11
N LYS A 27 3.21 1.70 1.16
CA LYS A 27 3.09 1.41 -0.28
C LYS A 27 3.94 0.22 -0.71
N LEU A 28 5.17 0.10 -0.20
CA LEU A 28 6.03 -1.04 -0.48
C LEU A 28 5.44 -2.35 0.08
N GLY A 29 4.96 -2.34 1.32
CA GLY A 29 4.26 -3.46 1.94
C GLY A 29 3.03 -3.88 1.14
N ALA A 30 2.19 -2.92 0.74
CA ALA A 30 1.03 -3.17 -0.10
C ALA A 30 1.41 -3.86 -1.43
N ARG A 31 2.47 -3.39 -2.12
CA ARG A 31 2.97 -4.04 -3.34
C ARG A 31 3.44 -5.46 -3.09
N SER A 32 4.17 -5.70 -2.02
CA SER A 32 4.67 -7.04 -1.66
C SER A 32 3.53 -8.02 -1.38
N LEU A 33 2.51 -7.58 -0.62
CA LEU A 33 1.33 -8.38 -0.32
C LEU A 33 0.52 -8.71 -1.58
N MET A 34 0.27 -7.71 -2.44
CA MET A 34 -0.42 -7.92 -3.71
C MET A 34 0.36 -8.87 -4.62
N ALA A 35 1.68 -8.71 -4.72
CA ALA A 35 2.53 -9.58 -5.53
C ALA A 35 2.48 -11.03 -5.04
N GLU A 36 2.43 -11.25 -3.73
CA GLU A 36 2.31 -12.59 -3.15
C GLU A 36 0.93 -13.21 -3.43
N ASP A 37 -0.16 -12.47 -3.23
CA ASP A 37 -1.50 -12.95 -3.56
C ASP A 37 -1.60 -13.32 -5.05
N ILE A 38 -1.06 -12.50 -5.96
CA ILE A 38 -0.99 -12.80 -7.40
C ILE A 38 -0.17 -14.08 -7.65
N ARG A 39 1.02 -14.21 -7.03
CA ARG A 39 1.91 -15.37 -7.21
C ARG A 39 1.22 -16.67 -6.81
N LEU A 40 0.41 -16.63 -5.75
CA LEU A 40 -0.35 -17.76 -5.24
C LEU A 40 -1.68 -17.99 -5.99
N GLY A 41 -2.00 -17.18 -7.00
CA GLY A 41 -3.26 -17.27 -7.75
C GLY A 41 -4.49 -16.88 -6.92
N ARG A 42 -4.31 -16.09 -5.85
CA ARG A 42 -5.39 -15.59 -5.00
C ARG A 42 -5.97 -14.32 -5.56
N ALA A 43 -7.25 -14.09 -5.30
CA ALA A 43 -7.88 -12.82 -5.62
C ALA A 43 -7.30 -11.71 -4.73
N LEU A 44 -7.04 -10.55 -5.32
CA LEU A 44 -6.66 -9.35 -4.57
C LEU A 44 -7.83 -8.91 -3.69
N ARG A 45 -7.59 -8.91 -2.38
CA ARG A 45 -8.58 -8.46 -1.39
C ARG A 45 -8.51 -6.94 -1.23
N PRO A 46 -9.64 -6.27 -0.91
CA PRO A 46 -9.68 -4.83 -0.66
C PRO A 46 -9.11 -4.53 0.74
N ILE A 47 -7.79 -4.56 0.86
CA ILE A 47 -7.07 -4.37 2.12
C ILE A 47 -6.48 -2.96 2.17
N SER A 48 -6.41 -2.39 3.38
CA SER A 48 -5.71 -1.13 3.64
C SER A 48 -4.66 -1.25 4.75
N ILE A 49 -3.65 -0.40 4.68
CA ILE A 49 -2.66 -0.20 5.73
C ILE A 49 -2.95 1.17 6.34
N GLU A 50 -3.23 1.20 7.64
CA GLU A 50 -3.41 2.44 8.40
C GLU A 50 -2.06 2.81 9.02
N ILE A 51 -1.65 4.06 8.82
CA ILE A 51 -0.50 4.69 9.47
C ILE A 51 -1.07 5.51 10.61
N SER A 52 -0.62 5.23 11.83
CA SER A 52 -1.12 5.88 13.03
C SER A 52 0.01 6.32 13.95
N GLU A 53 -0.27 7.32 14.78
CA GLU A 53 0.57 7.63 15.93
C GLU A 53 0.39 6.58 17.04
N THR A 54 1.27 6.63 18.05
CA THR A 54 1.30 5.71 19.18
C THR A 54 0.00 5.71 19.99
N ASP A 55 -0.75 6.81 19.98
CA ASP A 55 -2.05 6.93 20.68
C ASP A 55 -3.23 6.35 19.88
N GLY A 56 -2.97 5.81 18.68
CA GLY A 56 -3.97 5.23 17.79
C GLY A 56 -4.62 6.22 16.84
N LEU A 57 -4.18 7.48 16.80
CA LEU A 57 -4.64 8.45 15.80
C LEU A 57 -4.15 8.05 14.41
N VAL A 58 -5.08 7.65 13.53
CA VAL A 58 -4.77 7.36 12.12
C VAL A 58 -4.44 8.65 11.38
N LEU A 59 -3.21 8.79 10.93
CA LEU A 59 -2.72 9.92 10.15
C LEU A 59 -3.02 9.75 8.66
N GLN A 60 -2.91 8.53 8.14
CA GLN A 60 -3.11 8.24 6.73
C GLN A 60 -3.49 6.78 6.49
N THR A 61 -4.25 6.53 5.44
CA THR A 61 -4.58 5.18 4.98
C THR A 61 -4.06 4.95 3.57
N VAL A 62 -3.33 3.84 3.37
CA VAL A 62 -2.86 3.36 2.06
C VAL A 62 -3.70 2.16 1.65
N THR A 63 -4.41 2.25 0.53
CA THR A 63 -5.23 1.15 0.00
C THR A 63 -4.52 0.48 -1.17
N PHE A 64 -4.77 -0.83 -1.36
CA PHE A 64 -4.23 -1.57 -2.51
C PHE A 64 -4.67 -0.94 -3.84
N ARG A 65 -5.90 -0.41 -3.90
CA ARG A 65 -6.43 0.29 -5.06
C ARG A 65 -5.58 1.51 -5.41
N ASN A 66 -5.34 2.41 -4.45
CA ASN A 66 -4.56 3.62 -4.71
C ASN A 66 -3.16 3.27 -5.22
N VAL A 67 -2.52 2.25 -4.64
CA VAL A 67 -1.19 1.79 -5.07
C VAL A 67 -1.22 1.24 -6.49
N LEU A 68 -2.26 0.49 -6.86
CA LEU A 68 -2.42 -0.03 -8.22
C LEU A 68 -2.69 1.09 -9.23
N ASP A 69 -3.52 2.07 -8.85
CA ASP A 69 -3.84 3.22 -9.68
C ASP A 69 -2.58 4.06 -9.97
N GLU A 70 -1.71 4.26 -8.97
CA GLU A 70 -0.41 4.91 -9.14
C GLU A 70 0.50 4.15 -10.12
N LEU A 71 0.65 2.82 -9.94
CA LEU A 71 1.48 1.98 -10.81
C LEU A 71 0.98 1.96 -12.26
N THR A 72 -0.33 1.98 -12.44
CA THR A 72 -0.93 1.98 -13.78
C THR A 72 -0.88 3.35 -14.44
N ALA A 73 -1.03 4.44 -13.68
CA ALA A 73 -0.78 5.79 -14.17
C ALA A 73 0.64 5.94 -14.72
N ASP A 74 1.65 5.44 -13.99
CA ASP A 74 3.04 5.42 -14.45
C ASP A 74 3.18 4.66 -15.78
N LEU A 75 2.52 3.50 -15.92
CA LEU A 75 2.54 2.72 -17.16
C LEU A 75 1.91 3.48 -18.33
N TYR A 76 0.82 4.22 -18.11
CA TYR A 76 0.18 5.03 -19.13
C TYR A 76 1.06 6.22 -19.55
N GLU A 77 1.69 6.90 -18.61
CA GLU A 77 2.60 8.02 -18.91
C GLU A 77 3.84 7.56 -19.69
N HIS A 78 4.42 6.42 -19.33
CA HIS A 78 5.58 5.84 -20.03
C HIS A 78 5.25 5.33 -21.44
N GLN A 79 4.01 4.88 -21.68
CA GLN A 79 3.56 4.46 -23.02
C GLN A 79 3.30 5.64 -23.96
N VAL A 80 2.85 6.79 -23.42
CA VAL A 80 2.58 8.01 -24.21
C VAL A 80 3.87 8.78 -24.52
N GLY A 81 4.88 8.75 -23.63
CA GLY A 81 6.16 9.44 -23.81
C GLY A 81 7.10 8.85 -24.87
N ARG A 82 6.84 7.62 -25.37
CA ARG A 82 7.70 6.93 -26.34
C ARG A 82 7.31 7.16 -27.81
N ARG A 83 6.32 8.03 -28.07
CA ARG A 83 5.96 8.54 -29.41
C ARG A 83 6.41 9.99 -29.58
N ARG A 84 7.71 10.23 -29.73
CA ARG A 84 8.25 11.41 -30.42
C ARG A 84 9.48 11.01 -31.22
#